data_AF-A0A261ULE7-F1
#
_entry.id   AF-A0A261ULE7-F1
#
_cell.length_a   1.000
_cell.length_b   1.000
_cell.length_c   1.000
_cell.angle_alpha   90.00
_cell.angle_beta   90.00
_cell.angle_gamma   90.00
#
_symmetry.space_group_name_H-M   'P 1'
#
loop_
_entity.id
_entity.type
_entity.pdbx_description
1 polymer ?
#
loop_
_entity_poly.entity_id
_entity_poly.type
_entity_poly.pdbx_seq_one_letter_code
_entity_poly.pdbx_strand_id
1 'polypeptide(L)'
;MSRVRPTLTSTRVFAALVTLLLAIGAIGIHAATADAGGPAPANGATSDSTYYPPPPVTYDRAYARQRAADLASLGQVMFLDPRLSASGRQSCASCHSPQNHFGPPNDLSVQPGGAEMTRTGVRAAPSLMYLQQVPPFNEHFVDSEEEGDNSTDAGPTGGLTWDGRVNRADAQARIPLLDPREMGNRDPAAVVARVRAAPYADTLRRLYGSQVFDDTDKAFAAISQALAYYQDTPALFFPYSSKYDAVAMGRAAFTEQEANGLRLFAAEDKGNCASCHRFSVPGTLPIFNDYGHIALGVPRNPAIAANADPAYFDLGLCGPYRKDLSDHPEYCGLFRSPTLRNVATRKAFFHNGVFHTLREVVEFYATRDVQPERWYPRRADGTVDKFDDLPAAYRDNVNMDPPFGGKPGGKPALTPREIDDVVAFLGTLTDGYFDPAARPADRH
;
A
#
# COMPACT_ATOMS: atom_id res chain seq x y z
N MET A 1 54.78 1.63 -19.57
CA MET A 1 55.07 2.11 -20.94
C MET A 1 53.82 2.78 -21.50
N SER A 2 53.98 4.00 -22.04
CA SER A 2 53.07 4.97 -22.72
C SER A 2 51.55 4.75 -22.70
N ARG A 3 50.71 5.67 -22.16
CA ARG A 3 50.27 7.00 -22.69
C ARG A 3 49.69 6.90 -24.11
N VAL A 4 48.50 7.41 -24.42
CA VAL A 4 48.26 8.82 -24.83
C VAL A 4 46.76 9.19 -24.72
N ARG A 5 46.46 10.40 -24.19
CA ARG A 5 45.22 11.18 -24.39
C ARG A 5 45.42 12.16 -25.55
N PRO A 6 44.36 12.67 -26.20
CA PRO A 6 44.42 13.98 -26.84
C PRO A 6 43.50 15.00 -26.16
N THR A 7 44.12 16.10 -25.75
CA THR A 7 43.51 17.42 -25.55
C THR A 7 43.62 18.21 -26.85
N LEU A 8 42.59 18.98 -27.22
CA LEU A 8 42.71 20.09 -28.15
C LEU A 8 41.92 21.29 -27.63
N THR A 9 42.65 22.38 -27.42
CA THR A 9 42.21 23.70 -26.99
C THR A 9 42.22 24.67 -28.17
N SER A 10 41.48 25.78 -27.98
CA SER A 10 41.73 27.14 -28.50
C SER A 10 41.28 27.45 -29.95
N THR A 11 40.79 28.63 -30.36
CA THR A 11 40.27 29.90 -29.78
C THR A 11 39.87 30.78 -31.00
N ARG A 12 38.90 31.72 -30.87
CA ARG A 12 38.79 33.09 -31.48
C ARG A 12 37.29 33.48 -31.54
N VAL A 13 36.75 34.38 -30.70
CA VAL A 13 36.87 35.87 -30.57
C VAL A 13 36.17 36.65 -31.71
N PHE A 14 35.11 37.40 -31.35
CA PHE A 14 34.68 38.77 -31.77
C PHE A 14 33.40 39.12 -30.95
N ALA A 15 33.43 39.96 -29.90
CA ALA A 15 33.27 41.43 -29.85
C ALA A 15 32.03 41.96 -30.63
N ALA A 16 31.18 42.90 -30.20
CA ALA A 16 30.91 43.70 -28.99
C ALA A 16 29.65 44.55 -29.30
N LEU A 17 28.84 44.98 -28.31
CA LEU A 17 28.28 46.36 -28.23
C LEU A 17 27.36 46.54 -27.01
N VAL A 18 27.71 47.53 -26.19
CA VAL A 18 26.95 48.15 -25.10
C VAL A 18 26.69 49.60 -25.52
N THR A 19 25.51 50.16 -25.25
CA THR A 19 25.38 51.60 -24.99
C THR A 19 24.14 51.94 -24.14
N LEU A 20 24.36 52.98 -23.32
CA LEU A 20 23.67 53.52 -22.15
C LEU A 20 22.72 54.70 -22.50
N LEU A 21 21.72 55.01 -21.66
CA LEU A 21 21.31 56.34 -21.09
C LEU A 21 19.78 56.40 -20.81
N LEU A 22 19.19 56.63 -19.61
CA LEU A 22 19.21 57.66 -18.53
C LEU A 22 18.31 58.91 -18.76
N ALA A 23 17.35 59.15 -17.83
CA ALA A 23 16.86 60.45 -17.25
C ALA A 23 15.37 60.31 -16.79
N ILE A 24 15.03 60.31 -15.48
CA ILE A 24 14.80 61.41 -14.51
C ILE A 24 13.57 62.30 -14.79
N GLY A 25 12.65 62.37 -13.81
CA GLY A 25 11.63 63.41 -13.66
C GLY A 25 10.93 63.33 -12.29
N ALA A 26 10.95 64.42 -11.53
CA ALA A 26 10.80 64.48 -10.07
C ALA A 26 9.51 65.20 -9.60
N ILE A 27 9.06 64.84 -8.39
CA ILE A 27 8.47 65.65 -7.29
C ILE A 27 7.20 66.49 -7.54
N GLY A 28 6.22 66.28 -6.65
CA GLY A 28 5.18 67.26 -6.29
C GLY A 28 4.54 66.91 -4.93
N ILE A 29 4.99 67.58 -3.87
CA ILE A 29 4.37 67.61 -2.52
C ILE A 29 3.33 68.74 -2.53
N HIS A 30 2.14 68.57 -1.92
CA HIS A 30 1.40 69.66 -1.24
C HIS A 30 0.40 69.12 -0.19
N ALA A 31 0.67 69.52 1.06
CA ALA A 31 -0.19 69.97 2.17
C ALA A 31 -1.47 69.20 2.59
N ALA A 32 -1.52 68.94 3.89
CA ALA A 32 -2.65 68.46 4.68
C ALA A 32 -3.68 69.54 4.99
N THR A 33 -4.95 69.14 5.11
CA THR A 33 -5.96 69.76 5.98
C THR A 33 -6.84 68.67 6.59
N ALA A 34 -6.97 68.68 7.91
CA ALA A 34 -7.94 67.89 8.65
C ALA A 34 -9.31 68.59 8.64
N ASP A 35 -10.41 67.86 8.47
CA ASP A 35 -11.63 68.11 9.24
C ASP A 35 -12.63 66.93 9.21
N ALA A 36 -13.56 66.99 10.16
CA ALA A 36 -14.43 65.96 10.75
C ALA A 36 -15.48 65.22 9.86
N GLY A 37 -15.76 63.95 10.24
CA GLY A 37 -17.13 63.49 10.59
C GLY A 37 -18.14 63.00 9.54
N GLY A 38 -18.02 61.72 9.09
CA GLY A 38 -19.09 60.75 8.68
C GLY A 38 -20.11 61.08 7.56
N PRO A 39 -20.93 60.12 7.04
CA PRO A 39 -20.86 58.65 7.05
C PRO A 39 -20.50 58.04 5.67
N ALA A 40 -20.15 56.75 5.66
CA ALA A 40 -19.65 56.02 4.49
C ALA A 40 -20.72 55.77 3.40
N PRO A 41 -20.36 55.88 2.10
CA PRO A 41 -21.11 55.22 1.04
C PRO A 41 -20.68 53.75 0.93
N ALA A 42 -21.67 52.87 0.85
CA ALA A 42 -21.49 51.46 0.56
C ALA A 42 -20.87 51.30 -0.84
N ASN A 43 -19.58 50.95 -0.89
CA ASN A 43 -18.93 50.52 -2.12
C ASN A 43 -18.61 49.03 -2.00
N GLY A 44 -19.21 48.25 -2.91
CA GLY A 44 -18.97 46.84 -3.07
C GLY A 44 -17.49 46.55 -3.23
N ALA A 45 -16.95 45.80 -2.28
CA ALA A 45 -15.68 45.13 -2.46
C ALA A 45 -15.92 43.94 -3.39
N THR A 46 -15.47 44.09 -4.64
CA THR A 46 -15.08 42.98 -5.49
C THR A 46 -14.24 42.00 -4.66
N SER A 47 -14.73 40.78 -4.49
CA SER A 47 -14.01 39.71 -3.80
C SER A 47 -12.76 39.38 -4.60
N ASP A 48 -11.61 39.84 -4.13
CA ASP A 48 -10.32 39.52 -4.73
C ASP A 48 -10.05 38.01 -4.56
N SER A 49 -9.79 37.37 -5.69
CA SER A 49 -10.01 35.95 -5.98
C SER A 49 -8.82 35.04 -5.59
N THR A 50 -8.00 35.43 -4.61
CA THR A 50 -6.71 34.75 -4.38
C THR A 50 -6.35 34.52 -2.90
N TYR A 51 -7.27 34.77 -1.96
CA TYR A 51 -6.95 34.63 -0.54
C TYR A 51 -6.93 33.16 -0.09
N TYR A 52 -5.77 32.52 -0.26
CA TYR A 52 -5.36 31.43 0.62
C TYR A 52 -5.15 32.02 2.02
N PRO A 53 -5.68 31.40 3.10
CA PRO A 53 -5.33 31.85 4.45
C PRO A 53 -3.81 31.88 4.57
N PRO A 54 -3.21 32.98 5.07
CA PRO A 54 -1.78 33.07 5.22
C PRO A 54 -1.33 31.88 6.08
N PRO A 55 -0.26 31.19 5.68
CA PRO A 55 0.28 30.14 6.52
C PRO A 55 0.60 30.70 7.91
N PRO A 56 0.42 29.91 8.98
CA PRO A 56 0.69 30.39 10.33
C PRO A 56 2.10 30.96 10.42
N VAL A 57 2.23 32.06 11.17
CA VAL A 57 3.47 32.84 11.34
C VAL A 57 4.62 31.99 11.89
N THR A 58 4.30 30.83 12.48
CA THR A 58 5.24 29.76 12.82
C THR A 58 4.66 28.41 12.42
N TYR A 59 5.27 27.77 11.41
CA TYR A 59 5.13 26.32 11.18
C TYR A 59 5.86 25.57 12.31
N ASP A 60 5.28 25.59 13.50
CA ASP A 60 5.81 24.81 14.60
C ASP A 60 5.29 23.37 14.57
N ARG A 61 5.93 22.50 15.38
CA ARG A 61 5.57 21.08 15.46
C ARG A 61 4.14 20.87 15.98
N ALA A 62 3.60 21.78 16.78
CA ALA A 62 2.25 21.66 17.33
C ALA A 62 1.20 21.89 16.25
N TYR A 63 1.36 22.93 15.42
CA TYR A 63 0.52 23.17 14.26
C TYR A 63 0.53 21.98 13.29
N ALA A 64 1.73 21.46 12.96
CA ALA A 64 1.85 20.32 12.05
C ALA A 64 1.13 19.06 12.57
N ARG A 65 1.26 18.78 13.89
CA ARG A 65 0.55 17.66 14.54
C ARG A 65 -0.96 17.85 14.54
N GLN A 66 -1.45 19.05 14.88
CA GLN A 66 -2.88 19.34 14.87
C GLN A 66 -3.46 19.20 13.47
N ARG A 67 -2.77 19.75 12.46
CA ARG A 67 -3.19 19.63 11.05
C ARG A 67 -3.24 18.17 10.61
N ALA A 68 -2.25 17.35 10.97
CA ALA A 68 -2.26 15.93 10.68
C ALA A 68 -3.44 15.21 11.35
N ALA A 69 -3.76 15.54 12.61
CA ALA A 69 -4.91 14.99 13.32
C ALA A 69 -6.26 15.40 12.68
N ASP A 70 -6.39 16.65 12.23
CA ASP A 70 -7.59 17.13 11.54
C ASP A 70 -7.77 16.43 10.18
N LEU A 71 -6.67 16.22 9.45
CA LEU A 71 -6.67 15.47 8.18
C LEU A 71 -7.01 14.00 8.38
N ALA A 72 -6.44 13.35 9.39
CA ALA A 72 -6.76 11.98 9.75
C ALA A 72 -8.23 11.83 10.15
N SER A 73 -8.77 12.79 10.90
CA SER A 73 -10.19 12.81 11.30
C SER A 73 -11.11 12.98 10.08
N LEU A 74 -10.77 13.88 9.15
CA LEU A 74 -11.51 14.03 7.89
C LEU A 74 -11.42 12.76 7.03
N GLY A 75 -10.23 12.16 6.95
CA GLY A 75 -9.99 10.91 6.25
C GLY A 75 -10.80 9.75 6.82
N GLN A 76 -10.93 9.66 8.15
CA GLN A 76 -11.77 8.66 8.80
C GLN A 76 -13.24 8.79 8.39
N VAL A 77 -13.77 10.01 8.39
CA VAL A 77 -15.15 10.28 7.96
C VAL A 77 -15.35 9.85 6.51
N MET A 78 -14.41 10.20 5.62
CA MET A 78 -14.44 9.79 4.22
C MET A 78 -14.32 8.27 4.05
N PHE A 79 -13.45 7.61 4.81
CA PHE A 79 -13.20 6.17 4.75
C PHE A 79 -14.46 5.34 5.05
N LEU A 80 -15.34 5.87 5.89
CA LEU A 80 -16.60 5.25 6.29
C LEU A 80 -17.78 5.64 5.39
N ASP A 81 -17.62 6.62 4.50
CA ASP A 81 -18.73 7.25 3.79
C ASP A 81 -19.07 6.56 2.45
N PRO A 82 -20.23 5.90 2.33
CA PRO A 82 -20.59 5.19 1.11
C PRO A 82 -20.92 6.11 -0.06
N ARG A 83 -21.18 7.40 0.19
CA ARG A 83 -21.45 8.39 -0.87
C ARG A 83 -20.25 8.63 -1.78
N LEU A 84 -19.05 8.23 -1.36
CA LEU A 84 -17.86 8.29 -2.21
C LEU A 84 -17.90 7.29 -3.36
N SER A 85 -18.75 6.26 -3.31
CA SER A 85 -18.96 5.35 -4.44
C SER A 85 -19.98 5.90 -5.43
N ALA A 86 -19.88 5.45 -6.68
CA ALA A 86 -20.89 5.73 -7.70
C ALA A 86 -22.26 5.17 -7.30
N SER A 87 -22.29 3.99 -6.67
CA SER A 87 -23.50 3.32 -6.18
C SER A 87 -24.11 3.99 -4.94
N GLY A 88 -23.34 4.78 -4.19
CA GLY A 88 -23.74 5.29 -2.88
C GLY A 88 -23.90 4.21 -1.81
N ARG A 89 -23.43 2.98 -2.06
CA ARG A 89 -23.64 1.78 -1.22
C ARG A 89 -22.35 1.18 -0.67
N GLN A 90 -21.17 1.67 -1.10
CA GLN A 90 -19.87 1.14 -0.72
C GLN A 90 -18.94 2.25 -0.25
N SER A 91 -18.25 2.02 0.87
CA SER A 91 -17.15 2.86 1.36
C SER A 91 -15.84 2.06 1.39
N CYS A 92 -14.73 2.70 1.75
CA CYS A 92 -13.46 1.98 1.94
C CYS A 92 -13.61 0.87 2.99
N ALA A 93 -14.35 1.15 4.07
CA ALA A 93 -14.60 0.20 5.15
C ALA A 93 -15.47 -1.01 4.77
N SER A 94 -16.19 -0.96 3.64
CA SER A 94 -16.92 -2.14 3.13
C SER A 94 -15.97 -3.29 2.77
N CYS A 95 -14.76 -2.98 2.31
CA CYS A 95 -13.72 -3.94 1.94
C CYS A 95 -12.55 -3.98 2.95
N HIS A 96 -12.37 -2.91 3.73
CA HIS A 96 -11.29 -2.75 4.70
C HIS A 96 -11.86 -2.40 6.08
N SER A 97 -12.47 -3.39 6.74
CA SER A 97 -13.22 -3.21 7.98
C SER A 97 -12.29 -2.95 9.17
N PRO A 98 -12.48 -1.86 9.94
CA PRO A 98 -11.73 -1.62 11.18
C PRO A 98 -11.87 -2.78 12.19
N GLN A 99 -13.02 -3.47 12.20
CA GLN A 99 -13.27 -4.61 13.08
C GLN A 99 -12.55 -5.89 12.64
N ASN A 100 -11.98 -5.91 11.42
CA ASN A 100 -11.22 -7.03 10.89
C ASN A 100 -9.81 -6.58 10.45
N HIS A 101 -9.17 -5.74 11.28
CA HIS A 101 -7.79 -5.27 11.06
C HIS A 101 -7.60 -4.61 9.67
N PHE A 102 -8.59 -3.83 9.25
CA PHE A 102 -8.66 -3.19 7.94
C PHE A 102 -8.52 -4.15 6.73
N GLY A 103 -8.84 -5.43 6.94
CA GLY A 103 -9.05 -6.42 5.89
C GLY A 103 -10.53 -6.64 5.58
N PRO A 104 -10.86 -7.53 4.63
CA PRO A 104 -12.23 -7.83 4.26
C PRO A 104 -12.99 -8.47 5.44
N PRO A 105 -14.24 -8.06 5.73
CA PRO A 105 -15.03 -8.62 6.83
C PRO A 105 -15.68 -9.98 6.52
N ASN A 106 -15.44 -10.52 5.32
CA ASN A 106 -16.07 -11.72 4.77
C ASN A 106 -15.01 -12.69 4.22
N ASP A 107 -15.46 -13.84 3.71
CA ASP A 107 -14.67 -14.90 3.10
C ASP A 107 -14.65 -14.84 1.57
N LEU A 108 -15.11 -13.74 0.96
CA LEU A 108 -15.13 -13.61 -0.50
C LEU A 108 -13.70 -13.49 -1.05
N SER A 109 -13.39 -14.26 -2.08
CA SER A 109 -12.10 -14.16 -2.79
C SER A 109 -11.87 -12.77 -3.39
N VAL A 110 -12.93 -12.15 -3.91
CA VAL A 110 -12.93 -10.79 -4.47
C VAL A 110 -14.20 -10.06 -4.06
N GLN A 111 -14.10 -8.75 -3.81
CA GLN A 111 -15.23 -7.96 -3.32
C GLN A 111 -16.14 -7.50 -4.46
N PRO A 112 -17.47 -7.41 -4.24
CA PRO A 112 -18.39 -6.81 -5.19
C PRO A 112 -18.23 -5.29 -5.24
N GLY A 113 -18.63 -4.68 -6.36
CA GLY A 113 -18.58 -3.24 -6.57
C GLY A 113 -19.15 -2.81 -7.91
N GLY A 114 -18.68 -1.67 -8.38
CA GLY A 114 -19.21 -0.91 -9.51
C GLY A 114 -20.44 -0.08 -9.14
N ALA A 115 -20.85 0.77 -10.08
CA ALA A 115 -21.98 1.68 -9.90
C ALA A 115 -23.29 0.98 -9.50
N GLU A 116 -23.47 -0.28 -9.92
CA GLU A 116 -24.68 -1.09 -9.63
C GLU A 116 -24.44 -2.21 -8.60
N MET A 117 -23.22 -2.31 -8.03
CA MET A 117 -22.81 -3.41 -7.13
C MET A 117 -22.89 -4.82 -7.76
N THR A 118 -22.88 -4.93 -9.09
CA THR A 118 -22.96 -6.20 -9.84
C THR A 118 -21.62 -6.66 -10.43
N ARG A 119 -20.57 -5.84 -10.31
CA ARG A 119 -19.22 -6.19 -10.75
C ARG A 119 -18.42 -6.75 -9.58
N THR A 120 -17.32 -7.41 -9.87
CA THR A 120 -16.38 -7.91 -8.86
C THR A 120 -14.96 -7.46 -9.17
N GLY A 121 -14.16 -7.27 -8.12
CA GLY A 121 -12.72 -7.10 -8.25
C GLY A 121 -12.05 -8.34 -8.85
N VAL A 122 -10.75 -8.23 -9.09
CA VAL A 122 -9.92 -9.32 -9.64
C VAL A 122 -8.84 -9.81 -8.68
N ARG A 123 -8.72 -9.16 -7.52
CA ARG A 123 -7.77 -9.51 -6.47
C ARG A 123 -8.46 -9.43 -5.11
N ALA A 124 -7.99 -10.24 -4.17
CA ALA A 124 -8.42 -10.19 -2.78
C ALA A 124 -8.02 -8.85 -2.15
N ALA A 125 -8.90 -8.26 -1.33
CA ALA A 125 -8.57 -7.06 -0.58
C ALA A 125 -7.53 -7.41 0.51
N PRO A 126 -6.34 -6.77 0.54
CA PRO A 126 -5.40 -6.97 1.64
C PRO A 126 -5.84 -6.18 2.88
N SER A 127 -5.20 -6.45 4.03
CA SER A 127 -5.25 -5.52 5.16
C SER A 127 -4.53 -4.22 4.78
N LEU A 128 -5.03 -3.08 5.28
CA LEU A 128 -4.35 -1.78 5.18
C LEU A 128 -3.38 -1.50 6.33
N MET A 129 -3.26 -2.41 7.30
CA MET A 129 -2.36 -2.23 8.43
C MET A 129 -0.89 -2.44 8.03
N TYR A 130 0.01 -1.76 8.72
CA TYR A 130 1.47 -1.84 8.56
C TYR A 130 2.00 -1.46 7.17
N LEU A 131 1.28 -0.64 6.40
CA LEU A 131 1.71 -0.18 5.08
C LEU A 131 2.67 1.02 5.10
N GLN A 132 2.80 1.73 6.24
CA GLN A 132 3.60 2.95 6.38
C GLN A 132 5.11 2.72 6.19
N GLN A 133 5.57 1.48 6.35
CA GLN A 133 6.99 1.11 6.19
C GLN A 133 7.30 0.56 4.81
N VAL A 134 6.30 0.34 3.95
CA VAL A 134 6.52 -0.17 2.59
C VAL A 134 7.31 0.88 1.79
N PRO A 135 8.53 0.56 1.31
CA PRO A 135 9.31 1.52 0.55
C PRO A 135 8.65 1.79 -0.82
N PRO A 136 8.97 2.91 -1.47
CA PRO A 136 8.67 3.09 -2.88
C PRO A 136 9.21 1.91 -3.70
N PHE A 137 8.52 1.56 -4.78
CA PHE A 137 8.94 0.51 -5.68
C PHE A 137 10.34 0.79 -6.25
N ASN A 138 11.19 -0.23 -6.24
CA ASN A 138 12.49 -0.26 -6.89
C ASN A 138 12.73 -1.67 -7.48
N GLU A 139 13.23 -1.75 -8.71
CA GLU A 139 13.56 -3.01 -9.38
C GLU A 139 14.80 -3.68 -8.80
N HIS A 140 15.73 -2.87 -8.28
CA HIS A 140 16.99 -3.33 -7.70
C HIS A 140 17.06 -2.88 -6.25
N PHE A 141 16.79 -3.81 -5.33
CA PHE A 141 16.91 -3.56 -3.91
C PHE A 141 18.15 -4.26 -3.39
N VAL A 142 19.13 -3.46 -2.99
CA VAL A 142 20.36 -3.95 -2.36
C VAL A 142 20.17 -3.82 -0.87
N ASP A 143 20.16 -4.96 -0.20
CA ASP A 143 20.06 -4.99 1.25
C ASP A 143 21.44 -4.69 1.83
N SER A 144 21.58 -3.45 2.33
CA SER A 144 22.47 -3.03 3.42
C SER A 144 23.41 -1.85 3.13
N GLU A 145 23.36 -0.86 4.03
CA GLU A 145 24.53 -0.05 4.38
C GLU A 145 25.43 -0.78 5.42
N GLU A 146 24.98 -1.91 5.98
CA GLU A 146 25.62 -2.60 7.11
C GLU A 146 26.45 -3.86 6.73
N GLU A 147 26.18 -4.56 5.62
CA GLU A 147 26.98 -5.72 5.21
C GLU A 147 28.03 -5.41 4.13
N GLY A 148 28.01 -4.22 3.52
CA GLY A 148 29.03 -3.79 2.56
C GLY A 148 29.16 -4.66 1.30
N ASP A 149 28.36 -5.72 1.19
CA ASP A 149 28.27 -6.62 0.06
C ASP A 149 27.06 -6.26 -0.80
N ASN A 150 27.23 -5.22 -1.62
CA ASN A 150 26.25 -4.81 -2.62
C ASN A 150 26.16 -5.79 -3.82
N SER A 151 26.66 -7.03 -3.69
CA SER A 151 26.66 -8.01 -4.78
C SER A 151 25.34 -8.78 -4.93
N THR A 152 24.48 -8.75 -3.91
CA THR A 152 23.19 -9.48 -3.93
C THR A 152 22.03 -8.51 -4.14
N ASP A 153 21.49 -8.50 -5.36
CA ASP A 153 20.23 -7.84 -5.68
C ASP A 153 19.07 -8.73 -5.21
N ALA A 154 18.25 -8.22 -4.29
CA ALA A 154 17.05 -8.90 -3.78
C ALA A 154 15.87 -8.83 -4.78
N GLY A 155 16.05 -8.17 -5.92
CA GLY A 155 15.05 -8.01 -6.96
C GLY A 155 13.97 -6.97 -6.60
N PRO A 156 12.84 -6.99 -7.34
CA PRO A 156 11.82 -5.97 -7.22
C PRO A 156 11.20 -5.89 -5.82
N THR A 157 11.24 -4.72 -5.22
CA THR A 157 10.84 -4.49 -3.83
C THR A 157 9.96 -3.24 -3.71
N GLY A 158 9.04 -3.25 -2.76
CA GLY A 158 8.26 -2.06 -2.38
C GLY A 158 7.03 -1.82 -3.26
N GLY A 159 6.53 -0.58 -3.23
CA GLY A 159 5.26 -0.23 -3.85
C GLY A 159 4.05 -0.80 -3.11
N LEU A 160 2.94 -0.09 -3.18
CA LEU A 160 1.67 -0.50 -2.59
C LEU A 160 0.84 -1.32 -3.57
N THR A 161 -0.22 -1.94 -3.05
CA THR A 161 -1.04 -2.96 -3.72
C THR A 161 -0.30 -4.29 -3.94
N TRP A 162 -0.91 -5.22 -4.67
CA TRP A 162 -0.33 -6.56 -4.93
C TRP A 162 0.76 -6.56 -6.01
N ASP A 163 0.78 -5.59 -6.92
CA ASP A 163 1.75 -5.50 -8.04
C ASP A 163 2.71 -4.29 -7.91
N GLY A 164 2.74 -3.65 -6.74
CA GLY A 164 3.64 -2.53 -6.48
C GLY A 164 3.39 -1.27 -7.30
N ARG A 165 2.27 -1.15 -8.04
CA ARG A 165 2.08 -0.10 -9.07
C ARG A 165 1.98 1.35 -8.59
N VAL A 166 1.97 1.61 -7.29
CA VAL A 166 1.92 2.98 -6.72
C VAL A 166 2.75 3.10 -5.45
N ASN A 167 3.44 4.22 -5.26
CA ASN A 167 4.40 4.38 -4.16
C ASN A 167 3.87 5.15 -2.94
N ARG A 168 2.60 5.55 -2.96
CA ARG A 168 2.04 6.44 -1.94
C ARG A 168 0.57 6.11 -1.65
N ALA A 169 0.16 6.29 -0.40
CA ALA A 169 -1.19 6.00 0.04
C ALA A 169 -2.27 6.86 -0.65
N ASP A 170 -1.96 8.10 -1.03
CA ASP A 170 -2.85 8.97 -1.81
C ASP A 170 -3.09 8.43 -3.24
N ALA A 171 -2.03 7.98 -3.90
CA ALA A 171 -2.10 7.31 -5.20
C ALA A 171 -2.80 5.94 -5.10
N GLN A 172 -2.61 5.21 -4.01
CA GLN A 172 -3.36 3.98 -3.73
C GLN A 172 -4.85 4.26 -3.56
N ALA A 173 -5.23 5.30 -2.80
CA ALA A 173 -6.63 5.65 -2.56
C ALA A 173 -7.37 6.09 -3.84
N ARG A 174 -6.65 6.62 -4.84
CA ARG A 174 -7.22 6.94 -6.16
C ARG A 174 -7.77 5.72 -6.89
N ILE A 175 -7.13 4.56 -6.74
CA ILE A 175 -7.48 3.34 -7.47
C ILE A 175 -8.93 2.89 -7.17
N PRO A 176 -9.32 2.58 -5.93
CA PRO A 176 -10.67 2.09 -5.62
C PRO A 176 -11.75 3.11 -5.97
N LEU A 177 -11.45 4.40 -5.79
CA LEU A 177 -12.37 5.49 -6.12
C LEU A 177 -12.80 5.46 -7.58
N LEU A 178 -11.90 5.09 -8.49
CA LEU A 178 -12.10 5.19 -9.95
C LEU A 178 -12.21 3.84 -10.67
N ASP A 179 -11.85 2.72 -10.02
CA ASP A 179 -11.98 1.42 -10.66
C ASP A 179 -13.47 1.08 -10.88
N PRO A 180 -13.90 0.80 -12.13
CA PRO A 180 -15.30 0.50 -12.45
C PRO A 180 -15.84 -0.76 -11.76
N ARG A 181 -14.98 -1.60 -11.19
CA ARG A 181 -15.33 -2.83 -10.45
C ARG A 181 -15.37 -2.62 -8.93
N GLU A 182 -14.85 -1.50 -8.44
CA GLU A 182 -14.79 -1.16 -7.02
C GLU A 182 -15.77 -0.02 -6.72
N MET A 183 -15.31 1.19 -6.38
CA MET A 183 -16.24 2.28 -6.06
C MET A 183 -16.89 2.89 -7.31
N GLY A 184 -16.33 2.65 -8.49
CA GLY A 184 -17.02 2.82 -9.77
C GLY A 184 -17.28 4.25 -10.22
N ASN A 185 -16.62 5.27 -9.66
CA ASN A 185 -16.79 6.63 -10.15
C ASN A 185 -16.16 6.78 -11.54
N ARG A 186 -16.87 7.50 -12.43
CA ARG A 186 -16.42 7.70 -13.81
C ARG A 186 -15.10 8.48 -13.93
N ASP A 187 -14.87 9.43 -13.04
CA ASP A 187 -13.76 10.39 -13.10
C ASP A 187 -13.55 11.07 -11.71
N PRO A 188 -12.41 11.78 -11.51
CA PRO A 188 -12.18 12.58 -10.31
C PRO A 188 -13.26 13.62 -10.01
N ALA A 189 -13.85 14.25 -11.04
CA ALA A 189 -14.88 15.27 -10.86
C ALA A 189 -16.15 14.72 -10.19
N ALA A 190 -16.54 13.48 -10.48
CA ALA A 190 -17.67 12.81 -9.84
C ALA A 190 -17.44 12.58 -8.34
N VAL A 191 -16.22 12.24 -7.94
CA VAL A 191 -15.81 12.10 -6.53
C VAL A 191 -15.83 13.47 -5.84
N VAL A 192 -15.24 14.48 -6.48
CA VAL A 192 -15.22 15.86 -5.95
C VAL A 192 -16.65 16.39 -5.76
N ALA A 193 -17.57 16.15 -6.70
CA ALA A 193 -18.97 16.55 -6.57
C ALA A 193 -19.65 15.88 -5.36
N ARG A 194 -19.36 14.60 -5.10
CA ARG A 194 -19.87 13.87 -3.92
C ARG A 194 -19.35 14.44 -2.62
N VAL A 195 -18.07 14.79 -2.56
CA VAL A 195 -17.47 15.43 -1.38
C VAL A 195 -17.97 16.88 -1.22
N ARG A 196 -18.18 17.62 -2.31
CA ARG A 196 -18.75 18.98 -2.26
C ARG A 196 -20.16 19.01 -1.69
N ALA A 197 -20.94 17.96 -1.94
CA ALA A 197 -22.28 17.76 -1.39
C ALA A 197 -22.30 17.09 0.01
N ALA A 198 -21.13 16.80 0.59
CA ALA A 198 -21.01 16.13 1.88
C ALA A 198 -21.26 17.05 3.08
N PRO A 199 -21.72 16.51 4.22
CA PRO A 199 -21.72 17.26 5.49
C PRO A 199 -20.34 17.77 5.92
N TYR A 200 -19.26 17.10 5.49
CA TYR A 200 -17.88 17.45 5.82
C TYR A 200 -17.18 18.33 4.76
N ALA A 201 -17.91 18.83 3.75
CA ALA A 201 -17.34 19.71 2.71
C ALA A 201 -16.69 20.97 3.32
N ASP A 202 -17.30 21.53 4.36
CA ASP A 202 -16.77 22.72 5.05
C ASP A 202 -15.48 22.42 5.81
N THR A 203 -15.28 21.18 6.29
CA THR A 203 -14.01 20.77 6.87
C THR A 203 -12.90 20.78 5.84
N LEU A 204 -13.18 20.31 4.61
CA LEU A 204 -12.22 20.39 3.51
C LEU A 204 -11.88 21.85 3.16
N ARG A 205 -12.89 22.73 3.08
CA ARG A 205 -12.69 24.18 2.86
C ARG A 205 -11.83 24.82 3.95
N ARG A 206 -12.05 24.47 5.22
CA ARG A 206 -11.22 24.99 6.33
C ARG A 206 -9.77 24.53 6.24
N LEU A 207 -9.52 23.28 5.86
CA LEU A 207 -8.18 22.71 5.81
C LEU A 207 -7.37 23.09 4.57
N TYR A 208 -8.03 23.33 3.44
CA TYR A 208 -7.38 23.56 2.13
C TYR A 208 -7.71 24.91 1.48
N GLY A 209 -8.58 25.72 2.09
CA GLY A 209 -9.05 27.01 1.57
C GLY A 209 -10.49 26.95 1.05
N SER A 210 -11.21 28.08 1.16
CA SER A 210 -12.62 28.18 0.78
C SER A 210 -12.88 27.84 -0.70
N GLN A 211 -11.88 28.07 -1.56
CA GLN A 211 -11.89 27.82 -3.00
C GLN A 211 -11.40 26.42 -3.40
N VAL A 212 -11.16 25.49 -2.45
CA VAL A 212 -10.62 24.15 -2.75
C VAL A 212 -11.41 23.41 -3.84
N PHE A 213 -12.73 23.63 -3.92
CA PHE A 213 -13.61 22.98 -4.89
C PHE A 213 -13.71 23.70 -6.26
N ASP A 214 -13.00 24.80 -6.45
CA ASP A 214 -12.98 25.53 -7.72
C ASP A 214 -12.02 24.88 -8.74
N ASP A 215 -11.12 24.03 -8.24
CA ASP A 215 -10.17 23.22 -9.01
C ASP A 215 -10.38 21.74 -8.66
N THR A 216 -10.78 20.94 -9.65
CA THR A 216 -11.11 19.53 -9.45
C THR A 216 -9.88 18.72 -9.03
N ASP A 217 -8.71 19.00 -9.61
CA ASP A 217 -7.50 18.23 -9.33
C ASP A 217 -6.99 18.53 -7.92
N LYS A 218 -7.03 19.80 -7.48
CA LYS A 218 -6.71 20.18 -6.10
C LYS A 218 -7.68 19.56 -5.11
N ALA A 219 -8.99 19.59 -5.38
CA ALA A 219 -9.98 18.98 -4.51
C ALA A 219 -9.79 17.47 -4.41
N PHE A 220 -9.55 16.79 -5.53
CA PHE A 220 -9.32 15.36 -5.56
C PHE A 220 -8.04 14.98 -4.81
N ALA A 221 -6.94 15.72 -5.00
CA ALA A 221 -5.71 15.53 -4.25
C ALA A 221 -5.90 15.74 -2.74
N ALA A 222 -6.69 16.74 -2.32
CA ALA A 222 -7.02 16.96 -0.92
C ALA A 222 -7.82 15.81 -0.30
N ILE A 223 -8.77 15.22 -1.06
CA ILE A 223 -9.54 14.04 -0.65
C ILE A 223 -8.61 12.83 -0.47
N SER A 224 -7.78 12.53 -1.48
CA SER A 224 -6.82 11.42 -1.43
C SER A 224 -5.80 11.59 -0.30
N GLN A 225 -5.36 12.83 -0.05
CA GLN A 225 -4.44 13.14 1.04
C GLN A 225 -5.10 12.90 2.41
N ALA A 226 -6.34 13.36 2.63
CA ALA A 226 -7.03 13.10 3.90
C ALA A 226 -7.17 11.58 4.18
N LEU A 227 -7.55 10.78 3.16
CA LEU A 227 -7.59 9.32 3.25
C LEU A 227 -6.22 8.70 3.58
N ALA A 228 -5.14 9.25 3.03
CA ALA A 228 -3.78 8.82 3.35
C ALA A 228 -3.39 9.13 4.80
N TYR A 229 -3.71 10.34 5.30
CA TYR A 229 -3.46 10.71 6.70
C TYR A 229 -4.22 9.82 7.69
N TYR A 230 -5.44 9.40 7.35
CA TYR A 230 -6.17 8.45 8.19
C TYR A 230 -5.42 7.11 8.27
N GLN A 231 -4.99 6.57 7.13
CA GLN A 231 -4.24 5.31 7.04
C GLN A 231 -2.84 5.37 7.70
N ASP A 232 -2.32 6.57 7.96
CA ASP A 232 -1.07 6.80 8.69
C ASP A 232 -1.28 6.99 10.21
N THR A 233 -2.48 6.75 10.73
CA THR A 233 -2.78 6.89 12.16
C THR A 233 -2.14 5.74 12.96
N PRO A 234 -1.12 5.98 13.80
CA PRO A 234 -0.34 4.91 14.43
C PRO A 234 -1.17 3.96 15.29
N ALA A 235 -2.03 4.52 16.14
CA ALA A 235 -2.87 3.77 17.06
C ALA A 235 -3.88 2.83 16.37
N LEU A 236 -4.14 3.04 15.07
CA LEU A 236 -5.11 2.25 14.31
C LEU A 236 -4.45 1.31 13.32
N PHE A 237 -3.46 1.79 12.56
CA PHE A 237 -2.91 1.04 11.42
C PHE A 237 -1.61 0.31 11.73
N PHE A 238 -0.89 0.69 12.78
CA PHE A 238 0.35 0.02 13.18
C PHE A 238 0.54 0.08 14.72
N PRO A 239 -0.38 -0.52 15.48
CA PRO A 239 -0.38 -0.44 16.94
C PRO A 239 0.70 -1.31 17.61
N TYR A 240 1.21 -2.35 16.93
CA TYR A 240 2.16 -3.31 17.48
C TYR A 240 1.66 -3.92 18.80
N SER A 241 0.43 -4.43 18.78
CA SER A 241 -0.33 -4.82 19.98
C SER A 241 -0.63 -6.32 20.06
N SER A 242 0.13 -7.14 19.34
CA SER A 242 -0.07 -8.59 19.25
C SER A 242 0.54 -9.36 20.44
N LYS A 243 0.22 -10.64 20.56
CA LYS A 243 0.85 -11.52 21.56
C LYS A 243 2.36 -11.62 21.32
N TYR A 244 2.79 -11.69 20.05
CA TYR A 244 4.20 -11.66 19.68
C TYR A 244 4.90 -10.42 20.24
N ASP A 245 4.28 -9.24 20.09
CA ASP A 245 4.83 -7.99 20.62
C ASP A 245 4.91 -8.01 22.16
N ALA A 246 3.89 -8.56 22.84
CA ALA A 246 3.91 -8.73 24.29
C ALA A 246 5.02 -9.68 24.77
N VAL A 247 5.28 -10.77 24.03
CA VAL A 247 6.41 -11.68 24.31
C VAL A 247 7.75 -10.99 24.08
N ALA A 248 7.90 -10.26 22.97
CA ALA A 248 9.11 -9.49 22.66
C ALA A 248 9.42 -8.43 23.74
N MET A 249 8.39 -7.91 24.40
CA MET A 249 8.51 -6.99 25.55
C MET A 249 8.68 -7.68 26.91
N GLY A 250 8.73 -9.01 26.98
CA GLY A 250 8.80 -9.75 28.25
C GLY A 250 7.53 -9.65 29.11
N ARG A 251 6.38 -9.29 28.51
CA ARG A 251 5.08 -9.16 29.18
C ARG A 251 4.21 -10.41 29.08
N ALA A 252 4.55 -11.34 28.20
CA ALA A 252 3.88 -12.62 28.01
C ALA A 252 4.90 -13.71 27.68
N ALA A 253 4.44 -14.95 27.60
CA ALA A 253 5.21 -16.08 27.10
C ALA A 253 4.45 -16.80 25.98
N PHE A 254 5.19 -17.38 25.04
CA PHE A 254 4.63 -18.36 24.13
C PHE A 254 4.26 -19.64 24.87
N THR A 255 3.19 -20.28 24.43
CA THR A 255 2.96 -21.70 24.69
C THR A 255 4.03 -22.53 23.99
N GLU A 256 4.22 -23.79 24.42
CA GLU A 256 5.15 -24.70 23.74
C GLU A 256 4.85 -24.85 22.24
N GLN A 257 3.54 -24.86 21.89
CA GLN A 257 3.11 -24.96 20.51
C GLN A 257 3.52 -23.74 19.68
N GLU A 258 3.22 -22.54 20.17
CA GLU A 258 3.59 -21.28 19.49
C GLU A 258 5.12 -21.14 19.38
N ALA A 259 5.87 -21.54 20.42
CA ALA A 259 7.33 -21.53 20.39
C ALA A 259 7.89 -22.53 19.36
N ASN A 260 7.30 -23.72 19.25
CA ASN A 260 7.69 -24.68 18.22
C ASN A 260 7.33 -24.18 16.81
N GLY A 261 6.17 -23.53 16.66
CA GLY A 261 5.75 -22.87 15.42
C GLY A 261 6.73 -21.81 14.97
N LEU A 262 7.18 -20.94 15.88
CA LEU A 262 8.22 -19.95 15.61
C LEU A 262 9.52 -20.59 15.11
N ARG A 263 9.96 -21.67 15.77
CA ARG A 263 11.17 -22.41 15.37
C ARG A 263 11.03 -22.99 13.96
N LEU A 264 9.88 -23.58 13.64
CA LEU A 264 9.60 -24.17 12.32
C LEU A 264 9.48 -23.10 11.22
N PHE A 265 8.90 -21.96 11.55
CA PHE A 265 8.79 -20.80 10.66
C PHE A 265 10.17 -20.28 10.23
N ALA A 266 11.13 -20.25 11.16
CA ALA A 266 12.48 -19.76 10.91
C ALA A 266 13.45 -20.81 10.34
N ALA A 267 13.15 -22.10 10.47
CA ALA A 267 14.05 -23.17 10.07
C ALA A 267 14.13 -23.32 8.53
N GLU A 268 15.33 -23.11 7.97
CA GLU A 268 15.64 -23.15 6.53
C GLU A 268 15.38 -24.53 5.90
N ASP A 269 15.54 -25.61 6.68
CA ASP A 269 15.30 -27.00 6.25
C ASP A 269 13.83 -27.45 6.45
N LYS A 270 12.98 -26.53 6.93
CA LYS A 270 11.57 -26.77 7.24
C LYS A 270 10.67 -25.75 6.57
N GLY A 271 10.14 -24.77 7.31
CA GLY A 271 9.21 -23.79 6.77
C GLY A 271 9.90 -22.74 5.90
N ASN A 272 11.16 -22.41 6.20
CA ASN A 272 11.95 -21.34 5.59
C ASN A 272 11.18 -20.02 5.39
N CYS A 273 10.12 -19.79 6.18
CA CYS A 273 9.19 -18.69 5.96
C CYS A 273 9.87 -17.34 6.22
N ALA A 274 10.81 -17.32 7.17
CA ALA A 274 11.56 -16.13 7.55
C ALA A 274 12.52 -15.60 6.47
N SER A 275 12.81 -16.37 5.41
CA SER A 275 13.63 -15.90 4.27
C SER A 275 12.98 -14.72 3.55
N CYS A 276 11.66 -14.78 3.35
CA CYS A 276 10.85 -13.69 2.78
C CYS A 276 10.07 -12.92 3.87
N HIS A 277 9.52 -13.61 4.86
CA HIS A 277 8.72 -12.99 5.94
C HIS A 277 9.59 -12.65 7.15
N ARG A 278 10.56 -11.76 6.93
CA ARG A 278 11.62 -11.44 7.89
C ARG A 278 11.09 -10.84 9.20
N PHE A 279 11.63 -11.31 10.32
CA PHE A 279 11.30 -10.80 11.65
C PHE A 279 11.72 -9.35 11.84
N SER A 280 12.80 -8.90 11.20
CA SER A 280 13.27 -7.53 11.30
C SER A 280 13.91 -7.14 9.97
N VAL A 281 13.63 -5.92 9.55
CA VAL A 281 14.42 -5.21 8.55
C VAL A 281 15.17 -4.12 9.33
N PRO A 282 16.48 -3.88 9.13
CA PRO A 282 17.24 -2.89 9.90
C PRO A 282 16.49 -1.55 10.04
N GLY A 283 16.37 -1.06 11.29
CA GLY A 283 15.67 0.19 11.60
C GLY A 283 14.14 0.11 11.70
N THR A 284 13.52 -1.06 11.58
CA THR A 284 12.06 -1.23 11.67
C THR A 284 11.65 -2.18 12.81
N LEU A 285 10.44 -1.99 13.33
CA LEU A 285 9.80 -3.00 14.18
C LEU A 285 9.37 -4.21 13.33
N PRO A 286 9.32 -5.42 13.89
CA PRO A 286 8.95 -6.62 13.15
C PRO A 286 7.65 -6.48 12.37
N ILE A 287 7.67 -6.73 11.05
CA ILE A 287 6.47 -6.74 10.20
C ILE A 287 6.31 -8.02 9.39
N PHE A 288 7.24 -8.98 9.51
CA PHE A 288 7.15 -10.29 8.86
C PHE A 288 7.05 -10.18 7.34
N ASN A 289 7.93 -9.37 6.74
CA ASN A 289 7.97 -9.08 5.31
C ASN A 289 9.31 -8.46 4.92
N ASP A 290 9.80 -8.77 3.72
CA ASP A 290 10.94 -8.15 3.04
C ASP A 290 10.50 -7.12 1.97
N TYR A 291 9.19 -7.01 1.72
CA TYR A 291 8.58 -6.21 0.65
C TYR A 291 8.93 -6.64 -0.77
N GLY A 292 9.56 -7.81 -0.93
CA GLY A 292 9.91 -8.37 -2.23
C GLY A 292 8.67 -8.78 -3.02
N HIS A 293 8.86 -8.99 -4.32
CA HIS A 293 7.85 -9.60 -5.18
C HIS A 293 8.25 -11.01 -5.58
N ILE A 294 7.31 -11.94 -5.48
CA ILE A 294 7.58 -13.36 -5.67
C ILE A 294 6.44 -14.03 -6.43
N ALA A 295 6.78 -14.95 -7.32
CA ALA A 295 5.81 -15.85 -7.95
C ALA A 295 5.74 -17.15 -7.15
N LEU A 296 4.63 -17.36 -6.45
CA LEU A 296 4.40 -18.59 -5.67
C LEU A 296 3.67 -19.68 -6.45
N GLY A 297 3.17 -19.36 -7.65
CA GLY A 297 2.42 -20.29 -8.49
C GLY A 297 1.14 -20.79 -7.82
N VAL A 298 0.41 -19.93 -7.09
CA VAL A 298 -0.86 -20.33 -6.46
C VAL A 298 -1.89 -20.78 -7.50
N PRO A 299 -2.82 -21.68 -7.17
CA PRO A 299 -3.80 -22.19 -8.14
C PRO A 299 -4.73 -21.11 -8.66
N ARG A 300 -5.24 -21.32 -9.88
CA ARG A 300 -6.20 -20.43 -10.51
C ARG A 300 -7.52 -20.43 -9.75
N ASN A 301 -8.05 -19.25 -9.43
CA ASN A 301 -9.33 -19.14 -8.74
C ASN A 301 -10.50 -19.03 -9.72
N PRO A 302 -11.35 -20.06 -9.89
CA PRO A 302 -12.50 -19.99 -10.79
C PRO A 302 -13.62 -19.06 -10.28
N ALA A 303 -13.60 -18.64 -9.02
CA ALA A 303 -14.57 -17.70 -8.46
C ALA A 303 -14.38 -16.25 -8.95
N ILE A 304 -13.23 -15.94 -9.56
CA ILE A 304 -12.97 -14.63 -10.15
C ILE A 304 -13.60 -14.58 -11.53
N ALA A 305 -14.55 -13.66 -11.75
CA ALA A 305 -15.29 -13.56 -13.01
C ALA A 305 -14.40 -13.37 -14.25
N ALA A 306 -13.27 -12.67 -14.10
CA ALA A 306 -12.30 -12.48 -15.19
C ALA A 306 -11.65 -13.80 -15.64
N ASN A 307 -11.54 -14.81 -14.75
CA ASN A 307 -10.94 -16.10 -15.07
C ASN A 307 -11.84 -17.01 -15.93
N ALA A 308 -13.10 -16.61 -16.16
CA ALA A 308 -13.97 -17.27 -17.15
C ALA A 308 -13.44 -17.11 -18.58
N ASP A 309 -12.66 -16.06 -18.85
CA ASP A 309 -11.83 -15.98 -20.04
C ASP A 309 -10.52 -16.76 -19.80
N PRO A 310 -10.29 -17.89 -20.52
CA PRO A 310 -9.07 -18.66 -20.36
C PRO A 310 -7.80 -17.93 -20.84
N ALA A 311 -7.93 -16.83 -21.59
CA ALA A 311 -6.81 -16.00 -22.01
C ALA A 311 -6.44 -14.93 -20.97
N TYR A 312 -7.31 -14.67 -19.98
CA TYR A 312 -7.02 -13.71 -18.93
C TYR A 312 -6.07 -14.29 -17.89
N PHE A 313 -4.96 -13.61 -17.64
CA PHE A 313 -4.05 -13.87 -16.54
C PHE A 313 -3.73 -12.56 -15.82
N ASP A 314 -3.77 -12.61 -14.48
CA ASP A 314 -3.19 -11.56 -13.67
C ASP A 314 -1.70 -11.85 -13.50
N LEU A 315 -0.86 -11.10 -14.21
CA LEU A 315 0.58 -11.32 -14.23
C LEU A 315 1.31 -10.51 -13.15
N GLY A 316 0.57 -9.90 -12.22
CA GLY A 316 1.13 -9.13 -11.12
C GLY A 316 1.96 -7.96 -11.61
N LEU A 317 3.25 -7.99 -11.31
CA LEU A 317 4.21 -6.93 -11.56
C LEU A 317 4.33 -6.55 -13.05
N CYS A 318 4.24 -7.52 -13.97
CA CYS A 318 4.31 -7.25 -15.41
C CYS A 318 2.94 -6.89 -16.04
N GLY A 319 1.84 -6.89 -15.27
CA GLY A 319 0.53 -6.46 -15.73
C GLY A 319 -0.63 -7.38 -15.35
N PRO A 320 -1.85 -7.18 -15.89
CA PRO A 320 -2.22 -6.12 -16.83
C PRO A 320 -2.48 -4.77 -16.16
N TYR A 321 -2.50 -4.68 -14.82
CA TYR A 321 -2.85 -3.44 -14.10
C TYR A 321 -1.66 -2.50 -13.94
N ARG A 322 -0.47 -3.06 -13.74
CA ARG A 322 0.78 -2.33 -13.89
C ARG A 322 1.16 -2.25 -15.38
N LYS A 323 1.70 -1.11 -15.81
CA LYS A 323 1.92 -0.82 -17.26
C LYS A 323 3.37 -0.50 -17.61
N ASP A 324 4.10 0.04 -16.66
CA ASP A 324 5.50 0.46 -16.78
C ASP A 324 6.50 -0.69 -16.82
N LEU A 325 6.10 -1.93 -16.49
CA LEU A 325 6.96 -3.13 -16.48
C LEU A 325 6.43 -4.25 -17.39
N SER A 326 5.61 -3.91 -18.39
CA SER A 326 4.97 -4.93 -19.25
C SER A 326 5.93 -5.61 -20.24
N ASP A 327 7.12 -5.04 -20.42
CA ASP A 327 8.22 -5.54 -21.24
C ASP A 327 9.25 -6.37 -20.46
N HIS A 328 9.00 -6.63 -19.17
CA HIS A 328 9.83 -7.47 -18.29
C HIS A 328 9.19 -8.85 -18.08
N PRO A 329 9.41 -9.83 -18.99
CA PRO A 329 8.82 -11.17 -18.87
C PRO A 329 9.25 -11.91 -17.60
N GLU A 330 10.44 -11.63 -17.06
CA GLU A 330 10.95 -12.16 -15.79
C GLU A 330 10.14 -11.70 -14.57
N TYR A 331 9.35 -10.63 -14.69
CA TYR A 331 8.48 -10.12 -13.63
C TYR A 331 7.05 -10.66 -13.71
N CYS A 332 6.73 -11.46 -14.72
CA CYS A 332 5.39 -12.01 -14.85
C CYS A 332 5.10 -13.09 -13.81
N GLY A 333 3.98 -12.93 -13.10
CA GLY A 333 3.55 -13.78 -11.99
C GLY A 333 4.06 -13.33 -10.62
N LEU A 334 4.90 -12.29 -10.55
CA LEU A 334 5.42 -11.75 -9.30
C LEU A 334 4.38 -10.85 -8.63
N PHE A 335 4.09 -11.13 -7.36
CA PHE A 335 3.25 -10.30 -6.50
C PHE A 335 3.99 -9.94 -5.23
N ARG A 336 3.72 -8.76 -4.69
CA ARG A 336 4.33 -8.29 -3.45
C ARG A 336 3.94 -9.19 -2.28
N SER A 337 4.94 -9.61 -1.51
CA SER A 337 4.75 -10.30 -0.24
C SER A 337 3.96 -9.40 0.74
N PRO A 338 2.83 -9.87 1.31
CA PRO A 338 2.12 -9.12 2.35
C PRO A 338 2.79 -9.31 3.72
N THR A 339 2.57 -8.36 4.64
CA THR A 339 2.85 -8.59 6.06
C THR A 339 2.03 -9.78 6.59
N LEU A 340 2.61 -10.56 7.50
CA LEU A 340 1.89 -11.61 8.23
C LEU A 340 1.21 -11.11 9.51
N ARG A 341 1.36 -9.83 9.87
CA ARG A 341 0.56 -9.25 10.96
C ARG A 341 -0.92 -9.35 10.62
N ASN A 342 -1.73 -9.77 11.59
CA ASN A 342 -3.16 -10.01 11.45
C ASN A 342 -3.54 -11.05 10.37
N VAL A 343 -2.61 -11.92 9.95
CA VAL A 343 -2.89 -12.94 8.92
C VAL A 343 -3.98 -13.93 9.36
N ALA A 344 -4.05 -14.24 10.66
CA ALA A 344 -4.97 -15.22 11.22
C ALA A 344 -6.44 -14.79 11.24
N THR A 345 -6.74 -13.49 11.06
CA THR A 345 -8.13 -12.98 10.99
C THR A 345 -8.69 -12.93 9.57
N ARG A 346 -7.85 -13.24 8.58
CA ARG A 346 -8.25 -13.28 7.17
C ARG A 346 -9.02 -14.56 6.85
N LYS A 347 -9.91 -14.44 5.86
CA LYS A 347 -10.72 -15.56 5.34
C LYS A 347 -10.55 -15.79 3.83
N ALA A 348 -9.69 -14.99 3.20
CA ALA A 348 -9.29 -15.14 1.81
C ALA A 348 -7.78 -14.82 1.71
N PHE A 349 -7.02 -15.74 1.13
CA PHE A 349 -5.56 -15.72 1.12
C PHE A 349 -4.99 -15.67 -0.30
N PHE A 350 -3.74 -15.21 -0.40
CA PHE A 350 -3.07 -14.85 -1.65
C PHE A 350 -3.75 -13.70 -2.42
N HIS A 351 -3.15 -13.30 -3.54
CA HIS A 351 -3.61 -12.18 -4.34
C HIS A 351 -4.99 -12.44 -4.99
N ASN A 352 -5.31 -13.70 -5.27
CA ASN A 352 -6.56 -14.11 -5.93
C ASN A 352 -7.60 -14.70 -4.97
N GLY A 353 -7.31 -14.80 -3.65
CA GLY A 353 -8.27 -15.28 -2.67
C GLY A 353 -8.66 -16.75 -2.82
N VAL A 354 -7.81 -17.60 -3.40
CA VAL A 354 -8.13 -19.01 -3.73
C VAL A 354 -8.26 -19.93 -2.51
N PHE A 355 -7.57 -19.60 -1.40
CA PHE A 355 -7.69 -20.36 -0.15
C PHE A 355 -8.45 -19.56 0.90
N HIS A 356 -9.09 -20.29 1.82
CA HIS A 356 -10.01 -19.72 2.80
C HIS A 356 -9.62 -20.03 4.25
N THR A 357 -8.56 -20.81 4.47
CA THR A 357 -8.00 -21.01 5.81
C THR A 357 -6.49 -20.77 5.83
N LEU A 358 -5.99 -20.28 6.96
CA LEU A 358 -4.54 -20.11 7.15
C LEU A 358 -3.79 -21.46 7.13
N ARG A 359 -4.44 -22.53 7.58
CA ARG A 359 -3.89 -23.88 7.53
C ARG A 359 -3.67 -24.36 6.09
N GLU A 360 -4.64 -24.14 5.20
CA GLU A 360 -4.50 -24.46 3.77
C GLU A 360 -3.33 -23.70 3.13
N VAL A 361 -3.11 -22.44 3.51
CA VAL A 361 -1.97 -21.66 3.03
C VAL A 361 -0.65 -22.32 3.43
N VAL A 362 -0.45 -22.62 4.72
CA VAL A 362 0.80 -23.24 5.19
C VAL A 362 0.98 -24.64 4.58
N GLU A 363 -0.11 -25.37 4.41
CA GLU A 363 -0.09 -26.68 3.77
C GLU A 363 0.25 -26.63 2.28
N PHE A 364 -0.22 -25.59 1.56
CA PHE A 364 0.20 -25.29 0.19
C PHE A 364 1.72 -25.13 0.13
N TYR A 365 2.32 -24.28 0.96
CA TYR A 365 3.78 -24.13 1.02
C TYR A 365 4.49 -25.47 1.27
N ALA A 366 4.00 -26.28 2.21
CA ALA A 366 4.64 -27.54 2.59
C ALA A 366 4.52 -28.64 1.53
N THR A 367 3.53 -28.56 0.63
CA THR A 367 3.16 -29.69 -0.24
C THR A 367 3.04 -29.36 -1.73
N ARG A 368 3.11 -28.08 -2.16
CA ARG A 368 2.89 -27.64 -3.55
C ARG A 368 3.62 -28.49 -4.59
N ASP A 369 4.89 -28.76 -4.36
CA ASP A 369 5.76 -29.44 -5.33
C ASP A 369 5.80 -30.97 -5.15
N VAL A 370 5.58 -31.47 -3.93
CA VAL A 370 5.59 -32.91 -3.61
C VAL A 370 4.23 -33.58 -3.81
N GLN A 371 3.13 -32.83 -3.77
CA GLN A 371 1.75 -33.28 -3.98
C GLN A 371 0.98 -32.28 -4.87
N PRO A 372 1.47 -31.96 -6.09
CA PRO A 372 0.87 -30.92 -6.94
C PRO A 372 -0.57 -31.25 -7.35
N GLU A 373 -0.94 -32.52 -7.44
CA GLU A 373 -2.30 -32.96 -7.77
C GLU A 373 -3.38 -32.55 -6.76
N ARG A 374 -2.95 -32.12 -5.57
CA ARG A 374 -3.85 -31.59 -4.55
C ARG A 374 -4.25 -30.15 -4.82
N TRP A 375 -3.40 -29.40 -5.51
CA TRP A 375 -3.52 -27.95 -5.64
C TRP A 375 -3.92 -27.52 -7.05
N TYR A 376 -3.52 -28.29 -8.06
CA TYR A 376 -3.72 -27.93 -9.46
C TYR A 376 -4.60 -28.96 -10.17
N PRO A 377 -5.38 -28.53 -11.18
CA PRO A 377 -6.22 -29.43 -11.96
C PRO A 377 -5.39 -30.42 -12.78
N ARG A 378 -6.05 -31.49 -13.25
CA ARG A 378 -5.46 -32.40 -14.25
C ARG A 378 -5.84 -31.96 -15.66
N ARG A 379 -4.89 -32.06 -16.58
CA ARG A 379 -5.12 -31.92 -18.02
C ARG A 379 -5.83 -33.14 -18.58
N ALA A 380 -6.28 -33.03 -19.82
CA ALA A 380 -6.94 -34.11 -20.55
C ALA A 380 -6.08 -35.38 -20.70
N ASP A 381 -4.75 -35.23 -20.71
CA ASP A 381 -3.78 -36.34 -20.78
C ASP A 381 -3.48 -36.98 -19.41
N GLY A 382 -4.14 -36.53 -18.33
CA GLY A 382 -3.96 -37.01 -16.96
C GLY A 382 -2.82 -36.36 -16.19
N THR A 383 -1.98 -35.54 -16.83
CA THR A 383 -0.89 -34.80 -16.17
C THR A 383 -1.44 -33.66 -15.31
N VAL A 384 -0.72 -33.28 -14.26
CA VAL A 384 -1.11 -32.13 -13.42
C VAL A 384 -0.74 -30.83 -14.12
N ASP A 385 -1.67 -29.88 -14.22
CA ASP A 385 -1.43 -28.54 -14.75
C ASP A 385 -0.82 -27.62 -13.69
N LYS A 386 0.38 -27.98 -13.25
CA LYS A 386 1.09 -27.23 -12.21
C LYS A 386 1.30 -25.77 -12.62
N PHE A 387 0.95 -24.84 -11.73
CA PHE A 387 0.95 -23.39 -11.97
C PHE A 387 -0.06 -22.96 -13.04
N ASP A 388 -1.30 -23.43 -12.92
CA ASP A 388 -2.40 -23.18 -13.86
C ASP A 388 -2.85 -21.72 -13.95
N ASP A 389 -2.52 -20.88 -12.97
CA ASP A 389 -2.78 -19.42 -13.01
C ASP A 389 -1.64 -18.60 -13.63
N LEU A 390 -0.73 -19.25 -14.36
CA LEU A 390 0.37 -18.58 -15.05
C LEU A 390 0.60 -19.19 -16.45
N PRO A 391 0.72 -18.36 -17.51
CA PRO A 391 1.05 -18.84 -18.85
C PRO A 391 2.34 -19.65 -18.86
N ALA A 392 2.40 -20.69 -19.68
CA ALA A 392 3.54 -21.62 -19.74
C ALA A 392 4.89 -20.90 -19.93
N ALA A 393 4.91 -19.81 -20.71
CA ALA A 393 6.10 -19.02 -20.98
C ALA A 393 6.72 -18.33 -19.75
N TYR A 394 5.96 -18.18 -18.65
CA TYR A 394 6.41 -17.50 -17.43
C TYR A 394 6.55 -18.44 -16.23
N ARG A 395 6.31 -19.75 -16.40
CA ARG A 395 6.34 -20.71 -15.28
C ARG A 395 7.74 -20.89 -14.67
N ASP A 396 8.79 -20.56 -15.40
CA ASP A 396 10.17 -20.56 -14.89
C ASP A 396 10.43 -19.41 -13.89
N ASN A 397 9.56 -18.40 -13.83
CA ASN A 397 9.64 -17.34 -12.82
C ASN A 397 9.18 -17.79 -11.43
N VAL A 398 8.48 -18.94 -11.33
CA VAL A 398 7.94 -19.43 -10.06
C VAL A 398 9.07 -19.83 -9.13
N ASN A 399 9.04 -19.30 -7.89
CA ASN A 399 10.05 -19.60 -6.90
C ASN A 399 10.08 -21.10 -6.57
N MET A 400 11.30 -21.66 -6.58
CA MET A 400 11.58 -23.05 -6.25
C MET A 400 12.49 -23.20 -5.03
N ASP A 401 12.87 -22.11 -4.37
CA ASP A 401 13.64 -22.14 -3.12
C ASP A 401 12.83 -22.77 -1.99
N PRO A 402 13.49 -23.37 -0.97
CA PRO A 402 12.80 -24.01 0.16
C PRO A 402 11.70 -23.12 0.76
N PRO A 403 10.53 -23.67 1.14
CA PRO A 403 10.20 -25.10 1.25
C PRO A 403 9.79 -25.77 -0.07
N PHE A 404 9.93 -25.08 -1.19
CA PHE A 404 9.62 -25.61 -2.52
C PHE A 404 10.75 -26.48 -3.09
N GLY A 405 10.65 -26.84 -4.37
CA GLY A 405 11.71 -27.59 -5.08
C GLY A 405 11.68 -29.11 -4.91
N GLY A 406 10.80 -29.63 -4.04
CA GLY A 406 10.60 -31.07 -3.86
C GLY A 406 10.08 -31.78 -5.12
N LYS A 407 10.36 -33.08 -5.25
CA LYS A 407 9.83 -33.90 -6.36
C LYS A 407 8.45 -34.47 -6.00
N PRO A 408 7.52 -34.64 -6.97
CA PRO A 408 6.24 -35.32 -6.73
C PRO A 408 6.42 -36.69 -6.07
N GLY A 409 5.62 -36.99 -5.05
CA GLY A 409 5.73 -38.18 -4.20
C GLY A 409 6.79 -38.08 -3.10
N GLY A 410 7.50 -36.95 -2.99
CA GLY A 410 8.47 -36.68 -1.94
C GLY A 410 7.85 -36.43 -0.55
N LYS A 411 8.72 -36.25 0.45
CA LYS A 411 8.29 -35.87 1.80
C LYS A 411 7.96 -34.38 1.85
N PRO A 412 6.80 -33.96 2.39
CA PRO A 412 6.52 -32.56 2.69
C PRO A 412 7.55 -31.94 3.63
N ALA A 413 7.78 -30.64 3.48
CA ALA A 413 8.71 -29.89 4.34
C ALA A 413 8.21 -29.83 5.81
N LEU A 414 6.89 -29.78 5.98
CA LEU A 414 6.21 -29.78 7.28
C LEU A 414 5.22 -30.94 7.37
N THR A 415 5.20 -31.64 8.50
CA THR A 415 4.16 -32.61 8.85
C THR A 415 2.85 -31.90 9.24
N PRO A 416 1.70 -32.60 9.25
CA PRO A 416 0.41 -31.98 9.64
C PRO A 416 0.42 -31.30 11.01
N ARG A 417 1.15 -31.86 11.98
CA ARG A 417 1.34 -31.26 13.32
C ARG A 417 2.24 -30.04 13.28
N GLU A 418 3.34 -30.10 12.53
CA GLU A 418 4.22 -28.93 12.36
C GLU A 418 3.49 -27.76 11.66
N ILE A 419 2.58 -28.06 10.72
CA ILE A 419 1.68 -27.06 10.13
C ILE A 419 0.79 -26.42 11.20
N ASP A 420 0.19 -27.21 12.10
CA ASP A 420 -0.64 -26.66 13.19
C ASP A 420 0.19 -25.75 14.12
N ASP A 421 1.43 -26.13 14.40
CA ASP A 421 2.32 -25.36 15.25
C ASP A 421 2.68 -24.01 14.59
N VAL A 422 2.99 -24.01 13.29
CA VAL A 422 3.22 -22.76 12.52
C VAL A 422 1.96 -21.90 12.50
N VAL A 423 0.78 -22.48 12.29
CA VAL A 423 -0.50 -21.74 12.35
C VAL A 423 -0.73 -21.12 13.73
N ALA A 424 -0.42 -21.86 14.80
CA ALA A 424 -0.51 -21.34 16.17
C ALA A 424 0.43 -20.14 16.38
N PHE A 425 1.67 -20.22 15.89
CA PHE A 425 2.61 -19.09 15.91
C PHE A 425 2.07 -17.88 15.12
N LEU A 426 1.56 -18.07 13.90
CA LEU A 426 0.99 -16.99 13.10
C LEU A 426 -0.22 -16.33 13.77
N GLY A 427 -0.98 -17.09 14.58
CA GLY A 427 -2.04 -16.55 15.43
C GLY A 427 -1.55 -15.49 16.42
N THR A 428 -0.30 -15.62 16.90
CA THR A 428 0.29 -14.66 17.84
C THR A 428 0.57 -13.29 17.24
N LEU A 429 0.52 -13.15 15.91
CA LEU A 429 0.75 -11.91 15.17
C LEU A 429 -0.51 -11.05 15.02
N THR A 430 -1.60 -11.42 15.70
CA THR A 430 -2.88 -10.69 15.67
C THR A 430 -2.89 -9.59 16.71
N ASP A 431 -3.10 -8.35 16.28
CA ASP A 431 -3.25 -7.17 17.13
C ASP A 431 -4.51 -7.22 17.99
N GLY A 432 -4.44 -6.57 19.16
CA GLY A 432 -5.51 -6.52 20.15
C GLY A 432 -5.27 -7.44 21.36
N TYR A 433 -4.06 -7.99 21.52
CA TYR A 433 -3.71 -8.82 22.68
C TYR A 433 -3.54 -7.97 23.95
N PHE A 434 -3.00 -6.76 23.83
CA PHE A 434 -2.90 -5.78 24.90
C PHE A 434 -3.16 -4.38 24.36
N ASP A 435 -3.46 -3.43 25.24
CA ASP A 435 -3.53 -2.02 24.86
C ASP A 435 -2.14 -1.38 25.01
N PRO A 436 -1.47 -0.94 23.92
CA PRO A 436 -0.18 -0.26 24.01
C PRO A 436 -0.24 1.07 24.77
N ALA A 437 -1.42 1.71 24.84
CA ALA A 437 -1.64 2.96 25.55
C ALA A 437 -1.95 2.77 27.04
N ALA A 438 -2.27 1.54 27.47
CA ALA A 438 -2.48 1.25 28.89
C ALA A 438 -1.15 1.41 29.65
N ARG A 439 -1.15 2.30 30.64
CA ARG A 439 -0.01 2.42 31.57
C ARG A 439 0.18 1.09 32.28
N PRO A 440 1.43 0.61 32.48
CA PRO A 440 1.68 -0.55 33.32
C PRO A 440 1.02 -0.31 34.69
N ALA A 441 0.25 -1.28 35.18
CA ALA A 441 -0.19 -1.22 36.57
C ALA A 441 1.07 -1.17 37.44
N ASP A 442 1.15 -0.17 38.33
CA ASP A 442 2.26 -0.03 39.27
C ASP A 442 2.42 -1.37 40.00
N ARG A 443 3.56 -2.04 39.77
CA ARG A 443 3.91 -3.25 40.51
C ARG A 443 4.26 -2.81 41.93
N HIS A 444 3.29 -2.94 42.84
CA HIS A 444 3.51 -2.80 44.28
C HIS A 444 4.34 -3.97 44.83
#